data_AF-A0AAE0GI27-F1
#
_entry.id   AF-A0AAE0GI27-F1
#
_cell.length_a   1.000
_cell.length_b   1.000
_cell.length_c   1.000
_cell.angle_alpha   90.00
_cell.angle_beta   90.00
_cell.angle_gamma   90.00
#
_symmetry.space_group_name_H-M   'P 1'
#
loop_
_entity.id
_entity.type
_entity.pdbx_description
1 polymer ?
#
loop_
_entity_poly.entity_id
_entity_poly.type
_entity_poly.pdbx_seq_one_letter_code
_entity_poly.pdbx_strand_id
1 'polypeptide(L)'
;MLEVLLPLPQSCIAEHTRRSKLQLLSSRRHHFVQRAIREASSKASYKTKHRSRISCSSASPSIEDCYARCREITAEYAKSFYFATLFQPQEEARAIHALYAWCRTLDEVVDAAADEAPENVQAQLQFQRESLEAIFSGVEIGVAETATSCPDVCLINRALADTVTRIPDMSISPFLDMIKGMESDTDRPVRYEAFQGVGGLEEYAYRVAGTVGLMTIPVLGTEEGVAFEEAAEPGVALGIALQLT
;
A
#
# COMPACT_ATOMS: atom_id res chain seq x y z
N MET A 1 32.44 27.63 4.60
CA MET A 1 32.37 27.36 6.05
C MET A 1 31.06 26.61 6.26
N LEU A 2 31.15 25.28 6.31
CA LEU A 2 30.17 24.25 6.71
C LEU A 2 28.76 24.35 6.05
N GLU A 3 28.41 23.60 4.99
CA GLU A 3 28.28 22.13 4.90
C GLU A 3 27.69 21.47 6.15
N VAL A 4 26.36 21.36 6.18
CA VAL A 4 25.59 20.39 6.99
C VAL A 4 24.44 19.87 6.11
N LEU A 5 24.78 19.06 5.10
CA LEU A 5 23.88 18.04 4.59
C LEU A 5 24.21 16.77 5.38
N LEU A 6 23.44 16.53 6.44
CA LEU A 6 23.53 15.28 7.20
C LEU A 6 23.05 14.14 6.28
N PRO A 7 23.80 13.03 6.17
CA PRO A 7 23.41 11.93 5.31
C PRO A 7 22.14 11.27 5.86
N LEU A 8 21.18 11.00 4.96
CA LEU A 8 20.00 10.17 5.23
C LEU A 8 20.41 8.84 5.87
N PRO A 9 19.58 8.25 6.75
CA PRO A 9 19.93 7.01 7.44
C PRO A 9 20.20 5.89 6.43
N GLN A 10 21.49 5.52 6.32
CA GLN A 10 22.03 4.53 5.37
C GLN A 10 21.45 3.11 5.57
N SER A 11 20.61 2.89 6.57
CA SER A 11 19.93 1.62 6.86
C SER A 11 18.68 1.35 6.01
N CYS A 12 18.16 2.31 5.24
CA CYS A 12 16.91 2.15 4.48
C CYS A 12 17.07 1.75 3.00
N ILE A 13 18.30 1.70 2.46
CA ILE A 13 18.55 1.42 1.03
C ILE A 13 19.21 0.04 0.80
N ALA A 14 19.68 -0.63 1.85
CA ALA A 14 20.55 -1.80 1.72
C ALA A 14 19.87 -3.14 2.03
N GLU A 15 18.91 -3.60 1.21
CA GLU A 15 18.49 -5.01 1.23
C GLU A 15 17.84 -5.51 -0.09
N HIS A 16 18.44 -5.19 -1.25
CA HIS A 16 17.84 -5.54 -2.55
C HIS A 16 18.33 -6.84 -3.23
N THR A 17 19.12 -7.70 -2.58
CA THR A 17 19.69 -8.88 -3.28
C THR A 17 19.68 -10.15 -2.44
N ARG A 18 18.61 -10.97 -2.52
CA ARG A 18 18.64 -12.41 -2.16
C ARG A 18 17.44 -13.22 -2.70
N ARG A 19 17.25 -13.22 -4.03
CA ARG A 19 16.37 -14.18 -4.73
C ARG A 19 17.02 -15.57 -4.78
N SER A 20 16.88 -16.41 -3.74
CA SER A 20 17.16 -17.87 -3.89
C SER A 20 16.50 -18.83 -2.89
N LYS A 21 15.75 -18.39 -1.88
CA LYS A 21 15.16 -19.30 -0.85
C LYS A 21 13.63 -19.47 -0.90
N LEU A 22 12.93 -18.80 -1.82
CA LEU A 22 11.46 -18.71 -1.84
C LEU A 22 10.73 -19.97 -2.35
N GLN A 23 11.40 -20.88 -3.06
CA GLN A 23 10.71 -22.01 -3.72
C GLN A 23 10.33 -23.18 -2.80
N LEU A 24 10.87 -23.28 -1.57
CA LEU A 24 10.57 -24.38 -0.65
C LEU A 24 9.50 -24.06 0.42
N LEU A 25 9.00 -22.82 0.47
CA LEU A 25 8.02 -22.36 1.47
C LEU A 25 6.57 -22.29 0.94
N SER A 26 6.32 -22.51 -0.35
CA SER A 26 4.99 -22.23 -0.96
C SER A 26 3.86 -23.18 -0.51
N SER A 27 4.19 -24.44 -0.16
CA SER A 27 3.16 -25.43 0.18
C SER A 27 2.60 -25.28 1.61
N ARG A 28 3.36 -24.73 2.56
CA ARG A 28 2.88 -24.45 3.93
C ARG A 28 2.19 -23.09 4.07
N ARG A 29 2.48 -22.15 3.17
CA ARG A 29 1.90 -20.79 3.16
C ARG A 29 0.45 -20.76 2.69
N HIS A 30 0.09 -21.57 1.68
CA HIS A 30 -1.30 -21.67 1.19
C HIS A 30 -2.32 -22.05 2.28
N HIS A 31 -1.96 -22.98 3.16
CA HIS A 31 -2.88 -23.43 4.23
C HIS A 31 -3.01 -22.39 5.36
N PHE A 32 -1.98 -21.56 5.57
CA PHE A 32 -1.98 -20.53 6.61
C PHE A 32 -2.84 -19.33 6.20
N VAL A 33 -2.68 -18.86 4.96
CA VAL A 33 -3.49 -17.77 4.37
C VAL A 33 -4.97 -18.13 4.39
N GLN A 34 -5.33 -19.36 4.00
CA GLN A 34 -6.74 -19.80 4.06
C GLN A 34 -7.30 -19.87 5.49
N ARG A 35 -6.46 -20.06 6.51
CA ARG A 35 -6.89 -20.06 7.91
C ARG A 35 -7.07 -18.64 8.44
N ALA A 36 -6.13 -17.73 8.15
CA ALA A 36 -6.22 -16.32 8.51
C ALA A 36 -7.45 -15.65 7.88
N ILE A 37 -7.74 -15.95 6.60
CA ILE A 37 -8.94 -15.49 5.89
C ILE A 37 -10.24 -15.93 6.60
N ARG A 38 -10.31 -17.19 7.07
CA ARG A 38 -11.49 -17.71 7.78
C ARG A 38 -11.68 -17.07 9.16
N GLU A 39 -10.59 -16.82 9.87
CA GLU A 39 -10.63 -16.23 11.21
C GLU A 39 -11.02 -14.73 11.15
N ALA A 40 -10.47 -13.97 10.20
CA ALA A 40 -10.81 -12.55 9.97
C ALA A 40 -12.26 -12.36 9.48
N SER A 41 -12.75 -13.24 8.61
CA SER A 41 -14.12 -13.20 8.09
C SER A 41 -15.20 -13.43 9.16
N SER A 42 -14.86 -14.04 10.30
CA SER A 42 -15.82 -14.30 11.38
C SER A 42 -16.07 -13.10 12.31
N LYS A 43 -15.25 -12.05 12.25
CA LYS A 43 -15.25 -10.95 13.26
C LYS A 43 -15.49 -9.55 12.70
N ALA A 44 -15.33 -9.33 11.40
CA ALA A 44 -15.51 -8.00 10.80
C ALA A 44 -16.96 -7.75 10.37
N SER A 45 -17.75 -7.11 11.25
CA SER A 45 -19.03 -6.49 10.87
C SER A 45 -18.80 -4.99 10.67
N TYR A 46 -18.46 -4.59 9.45
CA TYR A 46 -18.20 -3.19 9.10
C TYR A 46 -19.48 -2.47 8.67
N LYS A 47 -19.71 -1.27 9.20
CA LYS A 47 -20.79 -0.36 8.78
C LYS A 47 -20.38 0.42 7.53
N THR A 48 -20.68 -0.11 6.35
CA THR A 48 -20.50 0.62 5.08
C THR A 48 -21.56 1.70 4.92
N LYS A 49 -21.16 2.97 4.80
CA LYS A 49 -22.05 4.13 4.69
C LYS A 49 -22.01 4.80 3.30
N HIS A 50 -21.96 4.03 2.21
CA HIS A 50 -22.46 4.50 0.91
C HIS A 50 -22.64 3.30 -0.02
N ARG A 51 -23.88 3.02 -0.42
CA ARG A 51 -24.24 1.84 -1.23
C ARG A 51 -24.52 2.31 -2.65
N SER A 52 -23.51 2.36 -3.51
CA SER A 52 -23.76 2.38 -4.96
C SER A 52 -24.25 0.97 -5.34
N ARG A 53 -25.39 0.92 -6.03
CA ARG A 53 -26.02 -0.33 -6.47
C ARG A 53 -25.19 -0.94 -7.59
N ILE A 54 -24.21 -1.78 -7.25
CA ILE A 54 -23.63 -2.72 -8.21
C ILE A 54 -24.75 -3.74 -8.53
N SER A 55 -25.29 -3.68 -9.75
CA SER A 55 -26.25 -4.67 -10.23
C SER A 55 -25.55 -6.02 -10.30
N CYS A 56 -26.10 -7.01 -9.60
CA CYS A 56 -25.59 -8.38 -9.59
C CYS A 56 -25.66 -8.97 -11.00
N SER A 57 -24.52 -9.02 -11.69
CA SER A 57 -24.27 -9.96 -12.76
C SER A 57 -23.33 -11.04 -12.21
N SER A 58 -23.57 -12.30 -12.54
CA SER A 58 -22.84 -13.47 -12.03
C SER A 58 -21.40 -13.60 -12.55
N ALA A 59 -20.83 -12.53 -13.10
CA ALA A 59 -19.47 -12.49 -13.60
C ALA A 59 -18.55 -11.84 -12.56
N SER A 60 -17.36 -12.38 -12.37
CA SER A 60 -16.32 -11.70 -11.60
C SER A 60 -16.02 -10.34 -12.27
N PRO A 61 -15.78 -9.27 -11.47
CA PRO A 61 -15.51 -7.94 -12.01
C PRO A 61 -14.34 -7.98 -13.00
N SER A 62 -14.39 -7.19 -14.07
CA SER A 62 -13.27 -7.09 -15.00
C SER A 62 -12.09 -6.34 -14.37
N ILE A 63 -10.90 -6.41 -15.00
CA ILE A 63 -9.76 -5.62 -14.52
C ILE A 63 -10.03 -4.10 -14.67
N GLU A 64 -10.80 -3.71 -15.69
CA GLU A 64 -11.21 -2.33 -15.90
C GLU A 64 -12.16 -1.85 -14.80
N ASP A 65 -13.07 -2.70 -14.31
CA ASP A 65 -13.91 -2.37 -13.15
C ASP A 65 -13.07 -2.17 -11.88
N CYS A 66 -12.00 -2.95 -11.72
CA CYS A 66 -11.08 -2.81 -10.59
C CYS A 66 -10.34 -1.46 -10.64
N TYR A 67 -9.75 -1.10 -11.78
CA TYR A 67 -9.11 0.19 -11.96
C TYR A 67 -10.09 1.37 -11.88
N ALA A 68 -11.31 1.21 -12.39
CA ALA A 68 -12.36 2.22 -12.27
C ALA A 68 -12.68 2.50 -10.79
N ARG A 69 -12.76 1.46 -9.96
CA ARG A 69 -12.96 1.64 -8.52
C ARG A 69 -11.79 2.37 -7.85
N CYS A 70 -10.56 2.01 -8.19
CA CYS A 70 -9.37 2.73 -7.69
C CYS A 70 -9.41 4.21 -8.08
N ARG A 71 -9.78 4.52 -9.33
CA ARG A 71 -9.93 5.89 -9.83
C ARG A 71 -10.99 6.67 -9.07
N GLU A 72 -12.13 6.07 -8.76
CA GLU A 72 -13.19 6.69 -7.95
C GLU A 72 -12.68 7.06 -6.55
N ILE A 73 -12.00 6.13 -5.88
CA ILE A 73 -11.40 6.36 -4.57
C ILE A 73 -10.38 7.51 -4.64
N THR A 74 -9.47 7.50 -5.61
CA THR A 74 -8.50 8.59 -5.78
C THR A 74 -9.19 9.94 -6.05
N ALA A 75 -10.22 9.98 -6.88
CA ALA A 75 -10.95 11.21 -7.19
C ALA A 75 -11.70 11.79 -5.99
N GLU A 76 -12.20 10.91 -5.10
CA GLU A 76 -12.94 11.29 -3.90
C GLU A 76 -12.01 11.85 -2.82
N TYR A 77 -10.93 11.13 -2.50
CA TYR A 77 -10.08 11.40 -1.33
C TYR A 77 -8.84 12.25 -1.64
N ALA A 78 -8.39 12.32 -2.89
CA ALA A 78 -7.11 12.92 -3.29
C ALA A 78 -7.26 13.93 -4.43
N LYS A 79 -8.13 14.94 -4.29
CA LYS A 79 -8.51 15.87 -5.39
C LYS A 79 -7.33 16.50 -6.16
N SER A 80 -6.33 17.03 -5.46
CA SER A 80 -5.16 17.66 -6.09
C SER A 80 -4.27 16.65 -6.82
N PHE A 81 -4.07 15.49 -6.20
CA PHE A 81 -3.28 14.40 -6.78
C PHE A 81 -4.01 13.76 -7.97
N TYR A 82 -5.31 13.51 -7.84
CA TYR A 82 -6.19 13.09 -8.92
C TYR A 82 -6.13 14.04 -10.12
N PHE A 83 -6.22 15.35 -9.87
CA PHE A 83 -6.08 16.36 -10.92
C PHE A 83 -4.72 16.23 -11.65
N ALA A 84 -3.63 15.99 -10.93
CA ALA A 84 -2.31 15.76 -11.56
C ALA A 84 -2.30 14.52 -12.47
N THR A 85 -2.97 13.43 -12.09
CA THR A 85 -3.04 12.21 -12.92
C THR A 85 -3.77 12.41 -14.25
N LEU A 86 -4.57 13.48 -14.40
CA LEU A 86 -5.24 13.79 -15.68
C LEU A 86 -4.26 14.19 -16.80
N PHE A 87 -3.02 14.52 -16.44
CA PHE A 87 -1.95 14.86 -17.38
C PHE A 87 -1.04 13.67 -17.72
N GLN A 88 -1.28 12.51 -17.11
CA GLN A 88 -0.47 11.30 -17.32
C GLN A 88 -1.04 10.43 -18.44
N PRO A 89 -0.19 9.62 -19.11
CA PRO A 89 -0.65 8.50 -19.92
C PRO A 89 -1.60 7.59 -19.13
N GLN A 90 -2.60 7.03 -19.82
CA GLN A 90 -3.68 6.26 -19.18
C GLN A 90 -3.16 5.09 -18.34
N GLU A 91 -2.11 4.40 -18.81
CA GLU A 91 -1.51 3.25 -18.14
C GLU A 91 -0.80 3.62 -16.83
N GLU A 92 -0.12 4.76 -16.82
CA GLU A 92 0.52 5.30 -15.60
C GLU A 92 -0.54 5.79 -14.63
N ALA A 93 -1.53 6.56 -15.11
CA ALA A 93 -2.60 7.11 -14.28
C ALA A 93 -3.36 6.00 -13.54
N ARG A 94 -3.73 4.90 -14.23
CA ARG A 94 -4.45 3.80 -13.58
C ARG A 94 -3.59 3.05 -12.55
N ALA A 95 -2.29 2.90 -12.80
CA ALA A 95 -1.35 2.33 -11.84
C ALA A 95 -1.23 3.23 -10.60
N ILE A 96 -1.10 4.54 -10.78
CA ILE A 96 -1.11 5.53 -9.70
C ILE A 96 -2.41 5.47 -8.89
N HIS A 97 -3.58 5.34 -9.55
CA HIS A 97 -4.86 5.20 -8.85
C HIS A 97 -4.90 3.91 -8.01
N ALA A 98 -4.39 2.79 -8.52
CA ALA A 98 -4.33 1.53 -7.78
C ALA A 98 -3.41 1.62 -6.55
N LEU A 99 -2.24 2.25 -6.70
CA LEU A 99 -1.32 2.50 -5.58
C LEU A 99 -1.98 3.38 -4.51
N TYR A 100 -2.57 4.50 -4.93
CA TYR A 100 -3.25 5.40 -3.99
C TYR A 100 -4.41 4.71 -3.27
N ALA A 101 -5.26 3.99 -4.00
CA ALA A 101 -6.40 3.30 -3.42
C ALA A 101 -5.94 2.24 -2.41
N TRP A 102 -4.85 1.51 -2.67
CA TRP A 102 -4.26 0.58 -1.72
C TRP A 102 -3.77 1.30 -0.45
N CYS A 103 -3.02 2.40 -0.59
CA CYS A 103 -2.60 3.22 0.56
C CYS A 103 -3.79 3.67 1.40
N ARG A 104 -4.86 4.14 0.75
CA ARG A 104 -6.08 4.60 1.42
C ARG A 104 -6.76 3.49 2.22
N THR A 105 -6.70 2.23 1.79
CA THR A 105 -7.24 1.12 2.59
C THR A 105 -6.49 0.94 3.92
N LEU A 106 -5.21 1.28 3.98
CA LEU A 106 -4.44 1.23 5.23
C LEU A 106 -4.83 2.39 6.15
N ASP A 107 -4.97 3.60 5.60
CA ASP A 107 -5.45 4.77 6.35
C ASP A 107 -6.81 4.48 6.98
N GLU A 108 -7.74 3.85 6.26
CA GLU A 108 -9.06 3.50 6.79
C GLU A 108 -8.99 2.55 7.98
N VAL A 109 -8.06 1.58 7.97
CA VAL A 109 -7.84 0.65 9.09
C VAL A 109 -7.33 1.41 10.32
N VAL A 110 -6.39 2.34 10.14
CA VAL A 110 -5.81 3.13 11.24
C VAL A 110 -6.80 4.18 11.76
N ASP A 111 -7.54 4.86 10.87
CA ASP A 111 -8.58 5.84 11.21
C ASP A 111 -9.68 5.20 12.06
N ALA A 112 -10.10 3.98 11.70
CA ALA A 112 -11.12 3.22 12.42
C ALA A 112 -10.62 2.58 13.73
N ALA A 113 -9.30 2.51 13.94
CA ALA A 113 -8.70 1.85 15.09
C ALA A 113 -9.14 2.42 16.45
N ALA A 114 -9.63 3.67 16.49
CA ALA A 114 -10.17 4.29 17.70
C ALA A 114 -11.42 3.58 18.25
N ASP A 115 -12.23 3.03 17.34
CA ASP A 115 -13.54 2.44 17.63
C ASP A 115 -13.53 0.91 17.58
N GLU A 116 -12.37 0.31 17.34
CA GLU A 116 -12.18 -1.14 17.18
C GLU A 116 -11.32 -1.76 18.29
N ALA A 117 -11.50 -3.07 18.50
CA ALA A 117 -10.61 -3.84 19.34
C ALA A 117 -9.21 -3.92 18.69
N PRO A 118 -8.10 -3.71 19.42
CA PRO A 118 -6.75 -3.76 18.86
C PRO A 118 -6.46 -5.04 18.07
N GLU A 119 -7.01 -6.18 18.49
CA GLU A 119 -6.83 -7.46 17.80
C GLU A 119 -7.46 -7.47 16.39
N ASN A 120 -8.55 -6.73 16.19
CA ASN A 120 -9.19 -6.61 14.87
C ASN A 120 -8.37 -5.73 13.94
N VAL A 121 -7.84 -4.61 14.42
CA VAL A 121 -6.98 -3.71 13.65
C VAL A 121 -5.71 -4.46 13.20
N GLN A 122 -5.09 -5.19 14.14
CA GLN A 122 -3.91 -6.02 13.86
C GLN A 122 -4.23 -7.13 12.85
N ALA A 123 -5.40 -7.78 12.95
CA ALA A 123 -5.82 -8.77 11.96
C ALA A 123 -6.04 -8.17 10.56
N GLN A 124 -6.54 -6.94 10.47
CA GLN A 124 -6.72 -6.24 9.19
C GLN A 124 -5.38 -5.86 8.55
N LEU A 125 -4.43 -5.31 9.32
CA LEU A 125 -3.07 -5.02 8.83
C LEU A 125 -2.33 -6.29 8.43
N GLN A 126 -2.49 -7.37 9.20
CA GLN A 126 -1.93 -8.68 8.84
C GLN A 126 -2.54 -9.23 7.54
N PHE A 127 -3.85 -9.09 7.34
CA PHE A 127 -4.50 -9.46 6.08
C PHE A 127 -3.95 -8.67 4.88
N GLN A 128 -3.70 -7.36 5.05
CA GLN A 128 -3.09 -6.52 4.02
C GLN A 128 -1.67 -6.99 3.68
N ARG A 129 -0.86 -7.30 4.70
CA ARG A 129 0.49 -7.86 4.54
C ARG A 129 0.47 -9.19 3.77
N GLU A 130 -0.40 -10.12 4.15
CA GLU A 130 -0.51 -11.42 3.49
C GLU A 130 -1.00 -11.30 2.04
N SER A 131 -1.97 -10.40 1.80
CA SER A 131 -2.47 -10.12 0.44
C SER A 131 -1.35 -9.55 -0.45
N LEU A 132 -0.56 -8.62 0.09
CA LEU A 132 0.58 -8.03 -0.61
C LEU A 132 1.65 -9.08 -0.94
N GLU A 133 1.99 -9.96 0.01
CA GLU A 133 2.93 -11.06 -0.24
C GLU A 133 2.42 -12.03 -1.32
N ALA A 134 1.11 -12.31 -1.35
CA ALA A 134 0.48 -13.12 -2.40
C ALA A 134 0.56 -12.43 -3.78
N ILE A 135 0.27 -11.14 -3.84
CA ILE A 135 0.39 -10.32 -5.06
C ILE A 135 1.82 -10.39 -5.63
N PHE A 136 2.82 -10.08 -4.80
CA PHE A 136 4.22 -10.03 -5.24
C PHE A 136 4.85 -11.41 -5.47
N SER A 137 4.22 -12.49 -5.02
CA SER A 137 4.62 -13.87 -5.36
C SER A 137 3.92 -14.42 -6.61
N GLY A 138 3.02 -13.66 -7.22
CA GLY A 138 2.26 -14.09 -8.41
C GLY A 138 1.20 -15.14 -8.12
N VAL A 139 0.77 -15.27 -6.86
CA VAL A 139 -0.33 -16.16 -6.48
C VAL A 139 -1.65 -15.48 -6.84
N GLU A 140 -2.46 -16.11 -7.69
CA GLU A 140 -3.81 -15.61 -7.98
C GLU A 140 -4.66 -15.58 -6.70
N ILE A 141 -4.98 -14.38 -6.23
CA ILE A 141 -5.94 -14.19 -5.14
C ILE A 141 -7.33 -14.36 -5.73
N GLY A 142 -7.96 -15.49 -5.44
CA GLY A 142 -9.34 -15.75 -5.86
C GLY A 142 -10.29 -14.73 -5.24
N VAL A 143 -10.96 -13.94 -6.10
CA VAL A 143 -11.99 -12.94 -5.73
C VAL A 143 -13.18 -13.57 -4.97
N ALA A 144 -13.34 -14.90 -5.06
CA ALA A 144 -14.53 -15.61 -4.64
C ALA A 144 -14.67 -15.83 -3.11
N GLU A 145 -13.59 -15.79 -2.32
CA GLU A 145 -13.67 -16.04 -0.87
C GLU A 145 -13.60 -14.75 -0.01
N THR A 146 -13.05 -13.66 -0.56
CA THR A 146 -12.88 -12.37 0.15
C THR A 146 -14.02 -11.38 -0.08
N ALA A 147 -14.87 -11.61 -1.10
CA ALA A 147 -15.98 -10.72 -1.46
C ALA A 147 -17.07 -10.57 -0.39
N THR A 148 -17.06 -11.38 0.67
CA THR A 148 -18.16 -11.45 1.64
C THR A 148 -18.09 -10.34 2.70
N SER A 149 -16.92 -9.72 2.93
CA SER A 149 -16.72 -8.74 4.03
C SER A 149 -16.25 -7.36 3.57
N CYS A 150 -15.50 -7.22 2.46
CA CYS A 150 -15.17 -5.91 1.88
C CYS A 150 -14.97 -6.00 0.35
N PRO A 151 -15.97 -5.62 -0.48
CA PRO A 151 -15.86 -5.73 -1.93
C PRO A 151 -14.78 -4.81 -2.51
N ASP A 152 -14.53 -3.64 -1.90
CA ASP A 152 -13.57 -2.67 -2.43
C ASP A 152 -12.13 -3.15 -2.30
N VAL A 153 -11.72 -3.70 -1.15
CA VAL A 153 -10.35 -4.20 -0.94
C VAL A 153 -10.00 -5.29 -1.95
N CYS A 154 -10.96 -6.13 -2.33
CA CYS A 154 -10.76 -7.16 -3.35
C CYS A 154 -10.49 -6.58 -4.75
N LEU A 155 -11.25 -5.54 -5.13
CA LEU A 155 -11.06 -4.83 -6.39
C LEU A 155 -9.71 -4.12 -6.42
N ILE A 156 -9.35 -3.45 -5.32
CA ILE A 156 -8.10 -2.71 -5.17
C ILE A 156 -6.90 -3.67 -5.26
N ASN A 157 -6.92 -4.78 -4.51
CA ASN A 157 -5.84 -5.77 -4.54
C ASN A 157 -5.68 -6.41 -5.93
N ARG A 158 -6.78 -6.59 -6.67
CA ARG A 158 -6.71 -7.10 -8.05
C ARG A 158 -6.11 -6.08 -9.02
N ALA A 159 -6.45 -4.80 -8.89
CA ALA A 159 -5.83 -3.73 -9.67
C ALA A 159 -4.34 -3.58 -9.33
N LEU A 160 -3.98 -3.70 -8.05
CA LEU A 160 -2.59 -3.69 -7.61
C LEU A 160 -1.82 -4.90 -8.17
N ALA A 161 -2.41 -6.09 -8.18
CA ALA A 161 -1.78 -7.28 -8.76
C ALA A 161 -1.45 -7.14 -10.25
N ASP A 162 -2.39 -6.60 -11.03
CA ASP A 162 -2.16 -6.31 -12.45
C ASP A 162 -1.07 -5.23 -12.62
N THR A 163 -1.09 -4.19 -11.77
CA THR A 163 -0.07 -3.12 -11.76
C THR A 163 1.34 -3.67 -11.49
N VAL A 164 1.51 -4.46 -10.44
CA VAL A 164 2.81 -5.09 -10.07
C VAL A 164 3.30 -6.02 -11.18
N THR A 165 2.39 -6.70 -11.88
CA THR A 165 2.75 -7.59 -12.99
C THR A 165 3.24 -6.81 -14.21
N ARG A 166 2.71 -5.61 -14.45
CA ARG A 166 3.04 -4.77 -15.61
C ARG A 166 4.28 -3.91 -15.42
N ILE A 167 4.59 -3.53 -14.19
CA ILE A 167 5.70 -2.62 -13.89
C ILE A 167 6.91 -3.45 -13.45
N PRO A 168 7.91 -3.62 -14.34
CA PRO A 168 9.12 -4.33 -13.98
C PRO A 168 9.83 -3.60 -12.82
N ASP A 169 10.51 -4.36 -11.98
CA ASP A 169 11.33 -3.85 -10.88
C ASP A 169 10.59 -3.14 -9.73
N MET A 170 9.25 -3.15 -9.72
CA MET A 170 8.49 -2.75 -8.54
C MET A 170 8.83 -3.67 -7.36
N SER A 171 9.32 -3.07 -6.28
CA SER A 171 9.71 -3.76 -5.07
C SER A 171 8.59 -3.80 -4.04
N ILE A 172 8.45 -4.91 -3.32
CA ILE A 172 7.49 -5.05 -2.22
C ILE A 172 7.90 -4.22 -0.98
N SER A 173 9.20 -3.89 -0.84
CA SER A 173 9.73 -3.32 0.40
C SER A 173 9.04 -2.02 0.84
N PRO A 174 8.82 -1.01 -0.03
CA PRO A 174 8.13 0.22 0.36
C PRO A 174 6.71 -0.04 0.89
N PHE A 175 6.00 -1.02 0.34
CA PHE A 175 4.65 -1.38 0.78
C PHE A 175 4.68 -1.99 2.19
N LEU A 176 5.67 -2.86 2.47
CA LEU A 176 5.83 -3.44 3.80
C LEU A 176 6.25 -2.39 4.84
N ASP A 177 7.07 -1.42 4.45
CA ASP A 177 7.47 -0.32 5.33
C ASP A 177 6.32 0.63 5.62
N MET A 178 5.42 0.86 4.66
CA MET A 178 4.19 1.59 4.91
C MET A 178 3.30 0.87 5.92
N ILE A 179 3.10 -0.44 5.80
CA ILE A 179 2.35 -1.22 6.81
C ILE A 179 2.99 -1.07 8.19
N LYS A 180 4.32 -1.08 8.30
CA LYS A 180 5.01 -0.85 9.59
C LYS A 180 4.77 0.56 10.14
N GLY A 181 4.62 1.57 9.27
CA GLY A 181 4.20 2.92 9.68
C GLY A 181 2.79 2.90 10.26
N MET A 182 1.86 2.23 9.58
CA MET A 182 0.47 2.10 10.01
C MET A 182 0.33 1.32 11.32
N GLU A 183 1.15 0.28 11.52
CA GLU A 183 1.23 -0.45 12.81
C GLU A 183 1.58 0.49 13.97
N SER A 184 2.52 1.42 13.77
CA SER A 184 2.92 2.38 14.82
C SER A 184 1.83 3.39 15.20
N ASP A 185 0.88 3.67 14.30
CA ASP A 185 -0.26 4.56 14.59
C ASP A 185 -1.33 3.88 15.46
N THR A 186 -1.29 2.55 15.57
CA THR A 186 -2.24 1.78 16.38
C THR A 186 -1.84 1.69 17.86
N ASP A 187 -0.58 2.00 18.19
CA ASP A 187 -0.06 1.99 19.55
C ASP A 187 -0.52 3.23 20.34
N ARG A 188 -1.71 3.15 20.94
CA ARG A 188 -2.30 4.27 21.71
C ARG A 188 -2.03 4.17 23.22
N PRO A 189 -1.73 5.30 23.90
CA PRO A 189 -1.66 6.65 23.36
C PRO A 189 -0.36 6.90 22.59
N VAL A 190 -0.49 7.44 21.37
CA VAL A 190 0.65 7.94 20.60
C VAL A 190 1.20 9.15 21.33
N ARG A 191 2.45 9.06 21.77
CA ARG A 191 3.10 10.09 22.60
C ARG A 191 4.09 10.89 21.75
N TYR A 192 4.08 12.21 21.90
CA TYR A 192 5.01 13.09 21.17
C TYR A 192 6.48 12.70 21.42
N GLU A 193 6.78 12.16 22.61
CA GLU A 193 8.07 11.62 23.00
C GLU A 193 8.55 10.47 22.10
N ALA A 194 7.64 9.71 21.49
CA ALA A 194 7.99 8.69 20.50
C ALA A 194 8.60 9.28 19.21
N PHE A 195 8.37 10.57 18.97
CA PHE A 195 8.90 11.32 17.84
C PHE A 195 10.02 12.29 18.23
N GLN A 196 10.40 12.35 19.51
CA GLN A 196 11.48 13.23 19.97
C GLN A 196 12.86 12.63 19.70
N GLY A 197 13.63 13.31 18.86
CA GLY A 197 14.99 12.95 18.49
C GLY A 197 15.26 13.19 17.01
N VAL A 198 16.54 13.11 16.61
CA VAL A 198 16.93 13.13 15.20
C VAL A 198 16.55 11.76 14.63
N GLY A 199 15.43 11.69 13.89
CA GLY A 199 15.01 10.49 13.16
C GLY A 199 13.61 9.97 13.46
N GLY A 200 12.95 10.30 14.58
CA GLY A 200 11.64 9.71 14.93
C GLY A 200 10.49 10.15 14.01
N LEU A 201 10.28 11.47 13.89
CA LEU A 201 9.25 12.03 13.01
C LEU A 201 9.57 11.83 11.52
N GLU A 202 10.84 11.94 11.14
CA GLU A 202 11.29 11.74 9.76
C GLU A 202 11.15 10.27 9.33
N GLU A 203 11.48 9.31 10.19
CA GLU A 203 11.27 7.88 9.92
C GLU A 203 9.78 7.55 9.80
N TYR A 204 8.94 8.14 10.65
CA TYR A 204 7.50 8.03 10.52
C TYR A 204 7.01 8.58 9.17
N ALA A 205 7.38 9.82 8.83
CA ALA A 205 7.00 10.46 7.57
C ALA A 205 7.54 9.69 6.35
N TYR A 206 8.74 9.11 6.46
CA TYR A 206 9.26 8.18 5.47
C TYR A 206 8.32 6.99 5.29
N ARG A 207 7.95 6.29 6.37
CA ARG A 207 7.10 5.09 6.28
C ARG A 207 5.73 5.38 5.70
N VAL A 208 5.05 6.44 6.14
CA VAL A 208 3.66 6.71 5.73
C VAL A 208 3.52 7.51 4.43
N ALA A 209 4.56 8.22 4.00
CA ALA A 209 4.50 9.06 2.79
C ALA A 209 5.73 8.94 1.88
N GLY A 210 6.95 8.87 2.42
CA GLY A 210 8.17 8.67 1.62
C GLY A 210 8.16 7.36 0.82
N THR A 211 7.60 6.29 1.39
CA THR A 211 7.40 5.00 0.72
C THR A 211 6.50 5.12 -0.52
N VAL A 212 5.50 6.00 -0.50
CA VAL A 212 4.64 6.28 -1.67
C VAL A 212 5.48 6.81 -2.83
N GLY A 213 6.45 7.69 -2.55
CA GLY A 213 7.44 8.12 -3.54
C GLY A 213 8.15 6.93 -4.20
N LEU A 214 8.65 5.99 -3.40
CA LEU A 214 9.31 4.77 -3.89
C LEU A 214 8.38 3.82 -4.66
N MET A 215 7.08 3.80 -4.34
CA MET A 215 6.08 3.02 -5.10
C MET A 215 5.77 3.67 -6.45
N THR A 216 5.80 5.00 -6.54
CA THR A 216 5.43 5.75 -7.75
C THR A 216 6.55 5.85 -8.77
N ILE A 217 7.83 5.93 -8.37
CA ILE A 217 8.97 6.08 -9.29
C ILE A 217 8.96 5.00 -10.40
N PRO A 218 8.78 3.69 -10.13
CA PRO A 218 8.74 2.67 -11.17
C PRO A 218 7.57 2.85 -12.16
N VAL A 219 6.49 3.52 -11.75
CA VAL A 219 5.33 3.82 -12.61
C VAL A 219 5.65 4.99 -13.53
N LEU A 220 6.24 6.05 -12.98
CA LEU A 220 6.54 7.29 -13.71
C LEU A 220 7.76 7.14 -14.62
N GLY A 221 8.63 6.19 -14.30
CA GLY A 221 9.93 6.04 -14.94
C GLY A 221 10.92 7.11 -14.50
N THR A 222 12.13 7.01 -15.05
CA THR A 222 13.21 7.98 -14.86
C THR A 222 13.68 8.49 -16.21
N GLU A 223 14.27 9.68 -16.21
CA GLU A 223 14.95 10.23 -17.39
C GLU A 223 16.10 9.32 -17.84
N GLU A 224 16.47 9.42 -19.11
CA GLU A 224 17.56 8.61 -19.67
C GLU A 224 18.87 8.83 -18.89
N GLY A 225 19.45 7.73 -18.40
CA GLY A 225 20.69 7.75 -17.62
C GLY A 225 20.53 8.02 -16.13
N VAL A 226 19.31 8.27 -15.63
CA VAL A 226 19.02 8.41 -14.19
C VAL A 226 18.64 7.05 -13.61
N ALA A 227 19.44 6.55 -12.67
CA ALA A 227 19.13 5.31 -11.97
C ALA A 227 17.98 5.47 -10.96
N PHE A 228 17.35 4.36 -10.58
CA PHE A 228 16.29 4.37 -9.57
C PHE A 228 16.79 4.96 -8.25
N GLU A 229 18.00 4.62 -7.82
CA GLU A 229 18.60 5.08 -6.57
C GLU A 229 18.78 6.60 -6.54
N GLU A 230 19.06 7.21 -7.70
CA GLU A 230 19.18 8.67 -7.84
C GLU A 230 17.81 9.35 -7.79
N ALA A 231 16.76 8.71 -8.32
CA ALA A 231 15.38 9.21 -8.26
C ALA A 231 14.71 8.96 -6.89
N ALA A 232 15.17 7.94 -6.15
CA ALA A 232 14.60 7.53 -4.88
C ALA A 232 14.71 8.63 -3.80
N GLU A 233 15.86 9.29 -3.71
CA GLU A 233 16.08 10.37 -2.75
C GLU A 233 15.08 11.54 -2.91
N PRO A 234 14.96 12.19 -4.09
CA PRO A 234 13.99 13.27 -4.27
C PRO A 234 12.53 12.79 -4.14
N GLY A 235 12.23 11.55 -4.54
CA GLY A 235 10.89 10.98 -4.37
C GLY A 235 10.50 10.79 -2.90
N VAL A 236 11.41 10.28 -2.07
CA VAL A 236 11.23 10.16 -0.62
C VAL A 236 11.13 11.54 0.02
N ALA A 237 12.01 12.47 -0.35
CA ALA A 237 12.01 13.82 0.18
C ALA A 237 10.69 14.56 -0.10
N LEU A 238 10.12 14.39 -1.29
CA LEU A 238 8.80 14.95 -1.62
C LEU A 238 7.70 14.35 -0.73
N GLY A 239 7.69 13.02 -0.55
CA GLY A 239 6.71 12.36 0.32
C GLY A 239 6.80 12.85 1.77
N ILE A 240 8.00 12.95 2.32
CA ILE A 240 8.24 13.50 3.66
C ILE A 240 7.76 14.95 3.74
N ALA A 241 8.11 15.79 2.74
CA ALA A 241 7.70 17.19 2.74
C ALA A 241 6.18 17.35 2.75
N LEU A 242 5.44 16.55 1.95
CA LEU A 242 3.98 16.59 1.91
C LEU A 242 3.33 16.12 3.22
N GLN A 243 3.94 15.17 3.93
CA GLN A 243 3.43 14.70 5.23
C GLN A 243 3.58 15.75 6.34
N LEU A 244 4.59 16.62 6.23
CA LEU A 244 4.92 17.61 7.25
C LEU A 244 4.13 18.94 7.08
N THR A 245 3.32 19.08 6.03
CA THR A 245 2.60 20.33 5.68
C THR A 245 1.10 20.12 5.58
#